data_AF-A0A937YY17-F1
#
_entry.id   AF-A0A937YY17-F1
#
_cell.length_a   1.000
_cell.length_b   1.000
_cell.length_c   1.000
_cell.angle_alpha   90.00
_cell.angle_beta   90.00
_cell.angle_gamma   90.00
#
_symmetry.space_group_name_H-M   'P 1'
#
loop_
_entity.id
_entity.type
_entity.pdbx_description
1 polymer ?
#
loop_
_entity_poly.entity_id
_entity_poly.type
_entity_poly.pdbx_seq_one_letter_code
_entity_poly.pdbx_strand_id
1 'polypeptide(L)'
;MKQAAQAVVLLSVVTLGGCSGAGAPARSARLGTLEAVARDHLTALLHVKRWLAILYPTPPKNPCQTSAQRLKRQPGDPPGSTRMRLRLSDCTEIDVFQLADGSGSQEVTFPDGQQKTVRWGVARREPGWVKQDVDETLWDGHRLRYEVGISTAGAPYDRYEEGRATLADGHSMQFRHDRNLNRDAVDLQPNNGSELRFEVPLQSVAGAPFRPVHETGIAGALSHGAGYTHTFAVLGTDAEGWTNWALSAPDGITGSFRLDGELAGSGTLSERGKLVALLTWSADGQGTLTPIGGPDVEVGASAAARAFQVDQWIRNIAALGPSPMY
;
A
#
# COMPACT_ATOMS: atom_id res chain seq x y z
N MET A 1 14.83 48.07 -63.25
CA MET A 1 13.81 49.13 -63.41
C MET A 1 12.51 48.67 -62.76
N LYS A 2 11.79 49.61 -62.12
CA LYS A 2 10.79 49.49 -61.03
C LYS A 2 11.45 49.37 -59.65
N GLN A 3 11.83 50.48 -59.01
CA GLN A 3 11.01 51.38 -58.14
C GLN A 3 10.34 50.63 -56.98
N ALA A 4 10.26 51.11 -55.74
CA ALA A 4 10.90 52.15 -54.93
C ALA A 4 10.08 52.11 -53.61
N ALA A 5 10.70 52.20 -52.43
CA ALA A 5 10.15 52.90 -51.27
C ALA A 5 11.12 52.79 -50.08
N GLN A 6 11.76 53.90 -49.79
CA GLN A 6 12.29 54.25 -48.48
C GLN A 6 11.13 54.39 -47.48
N ALA A 7 11.34 54.09 -46.20
CA ALA A 7 11.09 55.06 -45.12
C ALA A 7 11.34 54.48 -43.71
N VAL A 8 12.24 55.18 -43.02
CA VAL A 8 12.08 55.74 -41.67
C VAL A 8 12.08 54.79 -40.46
N VAL A 9 13.21 54.90 -39.76
CA VAL A 9 13.45 54.68 -38.33
C VAL A 9 12.33 55.26 -37.47
N LEU A 10 11.75 54.47 -36.55
CA LEU A 10 11.26 54.99 -35.29
C LEU A 10 11.80 54.14 -34.14
N LEU A 11 12.77 54.72 -33.46
CA LEU A 11 13.31 54.29 -32.18
C LEU A 11 12.27 54.63 -31.11
N SER A 12 11.50 53.64 -30.65
CA SER A 12 10.63 53.79 -29.49
C SER A 12 11.30 53.13 -28.29
N VAL A 13 12.08 53.93 -27.57
CA VAL A 13 12.42 53.67 -26.16
C VAL A 13 11.11 53.75 -25.38
N VAL A 14 10.54 52.58 -25.07
CA VAL A 14 9.49 52.46 -24.06
C VAL A 14 10.15 51.98 -22.78
N THR A 15 10.67 52.95 -22.01
CA THR A 15 10.84 52.80 -20.57
C THR A 15 9.47 52.87 -19.92
N LEU A 16 8.77 51.74 -19.88
CA LEU A 16 7.70 51.51 -18.92
C LEU A 16 8.29 50.64 -17.81
N GLY A 17 8.64 51.28 -16.71
CA GLY A 17 8.77 50.65 -15.41
C GLY A 17 7.42 50.06 -15.02
N GLY A 18 7.15 48.85 -15.49
CA GLY A 18 6.21 47.95 -14.83
C GLY A 18 6.99 47.20 -13.77
N CYS A 19 6.54 47.25 -12.52
CA CYS A 19 6.83 46.21 -11.53
C CYS A 19 6.21 44.90 -12.04
N SER A 20 6.79 44.30 -13.08
CA SER A 20 6.42 43.00 -13.59
C SER A 20 6.80 41.99 -12.53
N GLY A 21 5.78 41.42 -11.89
CA GLY A 21 5.87 40.39 -10.86
C GLY A 21 6.55 39.12 -11.37
N ALA A 22 7.87 39.16 -11.47
CA ALA A 22 8.75 38.02 -11.74
C ALA A 22 8.62 36.91 -10.68
N GLY A 23 7.89 37.16 -9.58
CA GLY A 23 7.62 36.18 -8.53
C GLY A 23 6.32 35.38 -8.69
N ALA A 24 5.35 35.81 -9.51
CA ALA A 24 4.07 35.10 -9.61
C ALA A 24 4.17 33.72 -10.31
N PRO A 25 4.79 33.60 -11.51
CA PRO A 25 4.91 32.31 -12.17
C PRO A 25 5.84 31.36 -11.39
N ALA A 26 6.95 31.87 -10.85
CA ALA A 26 7.86 31.07 -10.01
C ALA A 26 7.19 30.55 -8.73
N ARG A 27 6.36 31.37 -8.08
CA ARG A 27 5.60 30.97 -6.87
C ARG A 27 4.52 29.94 -7.19
N SER A 28 3.82 30.10 -8.32
CA SER A 28 2.81 29.13 -8.76
C SER A 28 3.42 27.77 -9.11
N ALA A 29 4.55 27.76 -9.82
CA ALA A 29 5.28 26.53 -10.14
C ALA A 29 5.77 25.83 -8.88
N ARG A 30 6.34 26.60 -7.93
CA ARG A 30 6.80 26.06 -6.65
C ARG A 30 5.67 25.46 -5.81
N LEU A 31 4.52 26.13 -5.76
CA LEU A 31 3.34 25.60 -5.07
C LEU A 31 2.90 24.27 -5.69
N GLY A 32 2.84 24.19 -7.03
CA GLY A 32 2.54 22.95 -7.73
C GLY A 32 3.51 21.81 -7.41
N THR A 33 4.82 22.09 -7.29
CA THR A 33 5.82 21.10 -6.84
C THR A 33 5.54 20.63 -5.41
N LEU A 34 5.25 21.53 -4.47
CA LEU A 34 4.98 21.16 -3.07
C LEU A 34 3.68 20.35 -2.95
N GLU A 35 2.64 20.69 -3.70
CA GLU A 35 1.40 19.93 -3.76
C GLU A 35 1.62 18.51 -4.31
N ALA A 36 2.43 18.37 -5.37
CA ALA A 36 2.79 17.06 -5.92
C ALA A 36 3.54 16.21 -4.89
N VAL A 37 4.57 16.79 -4.24
CA VAL A 37 5.33 16.11 -3.18
C VAL A 37 4.42 15.68 -2.02
N ALA A 38 3.51 16.55 -1.58
CA ALA A 38 2.57 16.23 -0.51
C ALA A 38 1.60 15.11 -0.90
N ARG A 39 1.06 15.14 -2.13
CA ARG A 39 0.19 14.09 -2.67
C ARG A 39 0.90 12.75 -2.79
N ASP A 40 2.14 12.75 -3.28
CA ASP A 40 2.95 11.53 -3.45
C ASP A 40 3.34 10.95 -2.09
N HIS A 41 3.65 11.81 -1.12
CA HIS A 41 3.86 11.40 0.27
C HIS A 41 2.61 10.75 0.89
N LEU A 42 1.44 11.41 0.81
CA LEU A 42 0.20 10.85 1.35
C LEU A 42 -0.21 9.55 0.64
N THR A 43 0.11 9.42 -0.64
CA THR A 43 -0.07 8.18 -1.42
C THR A 43 0.78 7.04 -0.86
N ALA A 44 2.08 7.26 -0.69
CA ALA A 44 2.99 6.25 -0.14
C ALA A 44 2.58 5.88 1.30
N LEU A 45 2.31 6.87 2.14
CA LEU A 45 1.86 6.68 3.52
C LEU A 45 0.61 5.80 3.59
N LEU A 46 -0.42 6.10 2.79
CA LEU A 46 -1.67 5.37 2.79
C LEU A 46 -1.46 3.90 2.42
N HIS A 47 -0.69 3.62 1.36
CA HIS A 47 -0.39 2.24 0.97
C HIS A 47 0.43 1.49 2.01
N VAL A 48 1.46 2.12 2.59
CA VAL A 48 2.28 1.51 3.65
C VAL A 48 1.42 1.21 4.87
N LYS A 49 0.68 2.21 5.40
CA LYS A 49 -0.28 2.05 6.52
C LYS A 49 -1.15 0.81 6.32
N ARG A 50 -1.74 0.72 5.15
CA ARG A 50 -2.67 -0.35 4.82
C ARG A 50 -1.99 -1.70 4.84
N TRP A 51 -0.89 -1.88 4.12
CA TRP A 51 -0.16 -3.15 4.11
C TRP A 51 0.33 -3.57 5.48
N LEU A 52 0.76 -2.63 6.32
CA LEU A 52 1.17 -2.95 7.68
C LEU A 52 0.01 -3.50 8.52
N ALA A 53 -1.19 -2.95 8.38
CA ALA A 53 -2.37 -3.50 9.03
C ALA A 53 -2.79 -4.86 8.45
N ILE A 54 -2.44 -5.17 7.18
CA ILE A 54 -2.61 -6.51 6.61
C ILE A 54 -1.66 -7.50 7.30
N LEU A 55 -0.37 -7.16 7.29
CA LEU A 55 0.71 -8.07 7.66
C LEU A 55 0.81 -8.26 9.17
N TYR A 56 0.43 -7.24 9.94
CA TYR A 56 0.55 -7.17 11.39
C TYR A 56 -0.77 -6.71 12.03
N PRO A 57 -1.86 -7.48 11.88
CA PRO A 57 -3.15 -7.10 12.41
C PRO A 57 -3.10 -6.99 13.94
N THR A 58 -3.75 -5.95 14.48
CA THR A 58 -3.89 -5.83 15.94
C THR A 58 -4.87 -6.90 16.42
N PRO A 59 -4.53 -7.67 17.48
CA PRO A 59 -5.45 -8.63 18.06
C PRO A 59 -6.79 -7.98 18.45
N PRO A 60 -7.92 -8.67 18.24
CA PRO A 60 -9.22 -8.13 18.62
C PRO A 60 -9.30 -7.93 20.13
N LYS A 61 -9.87 -6.80 20.57
CA LYS A 61 -10.04 -6.47 22.00
C LYS A 61 -10.86 -7.52 22.76
N ASN A 62 -11.83 -8.13 22.10
CA ASN A 62 -12.71 -9.17 22.64
C ASN A 62 -12.63 -10.42 21.76
N PRO A 63 -11.67 -11.31 22.01
CA PRO A 63 -11.47 -12.44 21.13
C PRO A 63 -12.60 -13.47 21.27
N CYS A 64 -13.14 -13.94 20.15
CA CYS A 64 -13.88 -15.17 20.07
C CYS A 64 -12.99 -16.38 20.39
N GLN A 65 -13.59 -17.45 20.89
CA GLN A 65 -12.90 -18.72 21.02
C GLN A 65 -12.59 -19.28 19.62
N THR A 66 -11.30 -19.49 19.34
CA THR A 66 -10.88 -20.12 18.10
C THR A 66 -11.31 -21.57 18.08
N SER A 67 -11.85 -22.04 16.94
CA SER A 67 -12.26 -23.43 16.79
C SER A 67 -12.02 -23.93 15.37
N ALA A 68 -11.77 -25.23 15.24
CA ALA A 68 -11.71 -25.92 13.96
C ALA A 68 -12.55 -27.20 14.06
N GLN A 69 -13.55 -27.31 13.19
CA GLN A 69 -14.48 -28.43 13.17
C GLN A 69 -14.48 -29.07 11.78
N ARG A 70 -14.06 -30.34 11.69
CA ARG A 70 -14.28 -31.13 10.49
C ARG A 70 -15.77 -31.42 10.35
N LEU A 71 -16.35 -31.04 9.22
CA LEU A 71 -17.76 -31.28 8.94
C LEU A 71 -17.94 -32.67 8.31
N LYS A 72 -19.10 -33.28 8.54
CA LYS A 72 -19.47 -34.52 7.85
C LYS A 72 -19.59 -34.23 6.35
N ARG A 73 -19.13 -35.17 5.53
CA ARG A 73 -19.31 -35.15 4.08
C ARG A 73 -20.80 -35.09 3.75
N GLN A 74 -21.18 -34.20 2.86
CA GLN A 74 -22.57 -34.04 2.43
C GLN A 74 -22.88 -34.97 1.25
N PRO A 75 -24.14 -35.42 1.07
CA PRO A 75 -24.55 -36.11 -0.15
C PRO A 75 -24.22 -35.25 -1.38
N GLY A 76 -23.49 -35.82 -2.34
CA GLY A 76 -23.05 -35.12 -3.56
C GLY A 76 -21.62 -34.59 -3.52
N ASP A 77 -20.96 -34.56 -2.35
CA ASP A 77 -19.54 -34.23 -2.26
C ASP A 77 -18.70 -35.27 -3.02
N PRO A 78 -17.68 -34.88 -3.81
CA PRO A 78 -16.78 -35.83 -4.48
C PRO A 78 -16.05 -36.77 -3.51
N PRO A 79 -15.68 -37.99 -3.94
CA PRO A 79 -14.85 -38.88 -3.13
C PRO A 79 -13.53 -38.21 -2.73
N GLY A 80 -13.13 -38.40 -1.47
CA GLY A 80 -11.89 -37.85 -0.93
C GLY A 80 -11.93 -36.35 -0.61
N SER A 81 -13.04 -35.64 -0.89
CA SER A 81 -13.16 -34.24 -0.48
C SER A 81 -13.32 -34.11 1.04
N THR A 82 -12.93 -32.96 1.57
CA THR A 82 -13.09 -32.60 2.98
C THR A 82 -13.83 -31.29 3.13
N ARG A 83 -14.54 -31.15 4.27
CA ARG A 83 -15.17 -29.92 4.70
C ARG A 83 -14.72 -29.60 6.10
N MET A 84 -14.45 -28.33 6.36
CA MET A 84 -14.06 -27.84 7.67
C MET A 84 -14.68 -26.48 7.90
N ARG A 85 -15.12 -26.23 9.13
CA ARG A 85 -15.51 -24.91 9.60
C ARG A 85 -14.46 -24.43 10.60
N LEU A 86 -13.94 -23.24 10.38
CA LEU A 86 -13.05 -22.54 11.30
C LEU A 86 -13.79 -21.35 11.90
N ARG A 87 -13.46 -21.02 13.14
CA ARG A 87 -13.79 -19.74 13.75
C ARG A 87 -12.51 -19.12 14.28
N LEU A 88 -12.22 -17.90 13.86
CA LEU A 88 -11.05 -17.15 14.28
C LEU A 88 -11.32 -16.33 15.53
N SER A 89 -10.26 -15.77 16.12
CA SER A 89 -10.35 -14.97 17.35
C SER A 89 -11.05 -13.63 17.14
N ASP A 90 -11.10 -13.11 15.92
CA ASP A 90 -11.88 -11.92 15.57
C ASP A 90 -13.35 -12.23 15.30
N CYS A 91 -13.79 -13.48 15.53
CA CYS A 91 -15.11 -14.00 15.23
C CYS A 91 -15.40 -14.24 13.75
N THR A 92 -14.41 -14.10 12.87
CA THR A 92 -14.52 -14.51 11.47
C THR A 92 -14.79 -16.02 11.38
N GLU A 93 -15.80 -16.41 10.60
CA GLU A 93 -16.12 -17.80 10.31
C GLU A 93 -15.63 -18.16 8.90
N ILE A 94 -15.04 -19.35 8.75
CA ILE A 94 -14.50 -19.82 7.46
C ILE A 94 -15.03 -21.22 7.20
N ASP A 95 -15.78 -21.38 6.12
CA ASP A 95 -16.20 -22.68 5.61
C ASP A 95 -15.28 -23.10 4.46
N VAL A 96 -14.47 -24.12 4.71
CA VAL A 96 -13.47 -24.66 3.79
C VAL A 96 -14.02 -25.92 3.13
N PHE A 97 -13.87 -26.01 1.82
CA PHE A 97 -14.12 -27.20 1.02
C PHE A 97 -12.87 -27.52 0.18
N GLN A 98 -12.32 -28.70 0.37
CA GLN A 98 -11.10 -29.14 -0.33
C GLN A 98 -11.37 -30.45 -1.08
N LEU A 99 -10.93 -30.51 -2.32
CA LEU A 99 -11.00 -31.68 -3.19
C LEU A 99 -9.80 -32.62 -2.94
N ALA A 100 -9.95 -33.87 -3.38
CA ALA A 100 -8.90 -34.89 -3.21
C ALA A 100 -7.59 -34.56 -3.96
N ASP A 101 -7.67 -33.71 -4.99
CA ASP A 101 -6.51 -33.23 -5.76
C ASP A 101 -5.82 -32.02 -5.11
N GLY A 102 -6.31 -31.55 -3.96
CA GLY A 102 -5.77 -30.41 -3.22
C GLY A 102 -6.32 -29.05 -3.64
N SER A 103 -7.08 -28.97 -4.74
CA SER A 103 -7.82 -27.75 -5.10
C SER A 103 -9.03 -27.54 -4.18
N GLY A 104 -9.64 -26.36 -4.20
CA GLY A 104 -10.76 -26.10 -3.31
C GLY A 104 -11.26 -24.66 -3.29
N SER A 105 -12.09 -24.40 -2.28
CA SER A 105 -12.68 -23.09 -2.04
C SER A 105 -12.93 -22.87 -0.56
N GLN A 106 -13.00 -21.62 -0.15
CA GLN A 106 -13.54 -21.25 1.15
C GLN A 106 -14.49 -20.07 1.03
N GLU A 107 -15.50 -20.06 1.89
CA GLU A 107 -16.37 -18.92 2.14
C GLU A 107 -16.00 -18.34 3.50
N VAL A 108 -15.70 -17.05 3.55
CA VAL A 108 -15.33 -16.35 4.77
C VAL A 108 -16.44 -15.37 5.11
N THR A 109 -16.99 -15.45 6.32
CA THR A 109 -17.99 -14.52 6.85
C THR A 109 -17.36 -13.72 7.99
N PHE A 110 -17.27 -12.41 7.78
CA PHE A 110 -16.73 -11.47 8.75
C PHE A 110 -17.76 -11.15 9.85
N PRO A 111 -17.33 -10.58 11.00
CA PRO A 111 -18.23 -10.26 12.11
C PRO A 111 -19.35 -9.27 11.77
N ASP A 112 -19.16 -8.44 10.75
CA ASP A 112 -20.17 -7.51 10.24
C ASP A 112 -21.12 -8.14 9.20
N GLY A 113 -20.99 -9.46 8.96
CA GLY A 113 -21.80 -10.21 8.01
C GLY A 113 -21.34 -10.09 6.56
N GLN A 114 -20.30 -9.30 6.26
CA GLN A 114 -19.72 -9.29 4.93
C GLN A 114 -19.08 -10.63 4.60
N GLN A 115 -19.12 -11.01 3.32
CA GLN A 115 -18.62 -12.30 2.87
C GLN A 115 -17.57 -12.17 1.76
N LYS A 116 -16.60 -13.08 1.75
CA LYS A 116 -15.72 -13.29 0.60
C LYS A 116 -15.65 -14.75 0.21
N THR A 117 -15.39 -15.01 -1.06
CA THR A 117 -15.09 -16.34 -1.58
C THR A 117 -13.63 -16.40 -2.01
N VAL A 118 -12.92 -17.46 -1.63
CA VAL A 118 -11.59 -17.78 -2.16
C VAL A 118 -11.67 -19.12 -2.87
N ARG A 119 -10.98 -19.24 -4.00
CA ARG A 119 -10.80 -20.49 -4.74
C ARG A 119 -9.32 -20.67 -5.02
N TRP A 120 -8.85 -21.90 -4.94
CA TRP A 120 -7.45 -22.22 -5.24
C TRP A 120 -7.36 -23.44 -6.15
N GLY A 121 -6.35 -23.40 -7.02
CA GLY A 121 -6.03 -24.48 -7.95
C GLY A 121 -5.30 -25.65 -7.29
N VAL A 122 -4.93 -26.65 -8.09
CA VAL A 122 -4.07 -27.74 -7.64
C VAL A 122 -2.66 -27.22 -7.38
N ALA A 123 -2.05 -27.63 -6.27
CA ALA A 123 -0.69 -27.25 -5.94
C ALA A 123 0.32 -27.86 -6.93
N ARG A 124 1.24 -27.03 -7.43
CA ARG A 124 2.32 -27.42 -8.33
C ARG A 124 3.62 -27.51 -7.55
N ARG A 125 4.32 -28.65 -7.64
CA ARG A 125 5.67 -28.79 -7.06
C ARG A 125 6.70 -28.39 -8.10
N GLU A 126 7.51 -27.40 -7.75
CA GLU A 126 8.66 -26.94 -8.52
C GLU A 126 9.93 -27.04 -7.67
N PRO A 127 11.13 -27.04 -8.27
CA PRO A 127 12.36 -27.07 -7.50
C PRO A 127 12.41 -25.92 -6.47
N GLY A 128 12.38 -26.28 -5.18
CA GLY A 128 12.43 -25.33 -4.06
C GLY A 128 11.08 -24.72 -3.65
N TRP A 129 9.98 -25.00 -4.35
CA TRP A 129 8.70 -24.34 -4.12
C TRP A 129 7.49 -25.25 -4.31
N VAL A 130 6.44 -25.02 -3.52
CA VAL A 130 5.07 -25.43 -3.83
C VAL A 130 4.27 -24.19 -4.17
N LYS A 131 3.64 -24.18 -5.35
CA LYS A 131 2.93 -23.03 -5.88
C LYS A 131 1.45 -23.33 -6.08
N GLN A 132 0.62 -22.32 -5.96
CA GLN A 132 -0.82 -22.45 -6.14
C GLN A 132 -1.45 -21.15 -6.64
N ASP A 133 -2.31 -21.25 -7.65
CA ASP A 133 -3.10 -20.11 -8.12
C ASP A 133 -4.31 -19.90 -7.21
N VAL A 134 -4.59 -18.65 -6.87
CA VAL A 134 -5.69 -18.23 -5.99
C VAL A 134 -6.52 -17.14 -6.67
N ASP A 135 -7.84 -17.27 -6.58
CA ASP A 135 -8.82 -16.25 -6.98
C ASP A 135 -9.70 -15.91 -5.76
N GLU A 136 -9.70 -14.65 -5.34
CA GLU A 136 -10.59 -14.14 -4.30
C GLU A 136 -11.60 -13.16 -4.89
N THR A 137 -12.84 -13.24 -4.43
CA THR A 137 -13.91 -12.28 -4.72
C THR A 137 -14.51 -11.78 -3.41
N LEU A 138 -14.54 -10.46 -3.24
CA LEU A 138 -15.08 -9.79 -2.06
C LEU A 138 -16.57 -9.42 -2.25
N TRP A 139 -17.23 -9.09 -1.15
CA TRP A 139 -18.66 -8.73 -1.09
C TRP A 139 -19.05 -7.54 -1.98
N ASP A 140 -18.11 -6.67 -2.32
CA ASP A 140 -18.34 -5.46 -3.10
C ASP A 140 -17.80 -5.55 -4.54
N GLY A 141 -17.42 -6.75 -4.98
CA GLY A 141 -17.01 -7.02 -6.36
C GLY A 141 -15.53 -6.87 -6.64
N HIS A 142 -14.72 -6.47 -5.66
CA HIS A 142 -13.26 -6.51 -5.78
C HIS A 142 -12.77 -7.96 -6.00
N ARG A 143 -11.68 -8.10 -6.76
CA ARG A 143 -11.07 -9.39 -7.07
C ARG A 143 -9.57 -9.38 -6.88
N LEU A 144 -9.06 -10.49 -6.36
CA LEU A 144 -7.65 -10.82 -6.30
C LEU A 144 -7.39 -12.04 -7.16
N ARG A 145 -6.35 -11.99 -7.99
CA ARG A 145 -5.82 -13.17 -8.68
C ARG A 145 -4.33 -13.19 -8.52
N TYR A 146 -3.81 -14.22 -7.88
CA TYR A 146 -2.39 -14.29 -7.55
C TYR A 146 -1.91 -15.73 -7.50
N GLU A 147 -0.60 -15.90 -7.62
CA GLU A 147 0.09 -17.12 -7.27
C GLU A 147 0.65 -16.96 -5.86
N VAL A 148 0.46 -17.97 -5.02
CA VAL A 148 1.20 -18.12 -3.76
C VAL A 148 2.26 -19.19 -3.93
N GLY A 149 3.48 -18.91 -3.47
CA GLY A 149 4.57 -19.88 -3.40
C GLY A 149 5.06 -20.05 -1.98
N ILE A 150 5.25 -21.29 -1.55
CA ILE A 150 5.82 -21.65 -0.24
C ILE A 150 7.09 -22.47 -0.47
N SER A 151 8.19 -22.07 0.17
CA SER A 151 9.48 -22.72 -0.01
C SER A 151 9.47 -24.15 0.53
N THR A 152 10.02 -25.08 -0.24
CA THR A 152 10.26 -26.47 0.20
C THR A 152 11.67 -26.69 0.77
N ALA A 153 12.57 -25.71 0.58
CA ALA A 153 13.98 -25.81 0.93
C ALA A 153 14.39 -24.86 2.06
N GLY A 154 13.57 -23.84 2.33
CA GLY A 154 13.84 -22.78 3.31
C GLY A 154 13.27 -23.07 4.69
N ALA A 155 13.36 -22.06 5.57
CA ALA A 155 12.56 -22.03 6.78
C ALA A 155 11.06 -22.15 6.38
N PRO A 156 10.18 -22.72 7.23
CA PRO A 156 8.76 -22.97 6.92
C PRO A 156 7.91 -21.69 6.74
N TYR A 157 8.59 -20.58 6.51
CA TYR A 157 8.17 -19.20 6.61
C TYR A 157 8.49 -18.41 5.34
N ASP A 158 9.36 -18.95 4.48
CA ASP A 158 9.69 -18.34 3.20
C ASP A 158 8.51 -18.54 2.24
N ARG A 159 7.82 -17.44 1.93
CA ARG A 159 6.64 -17.42 1.06
C ARG A 159 6.61 -16.17 0.19
N TYR A 160 5.94 -16.26 -0.95
CA TYR A 160 5.60 -15.09 -1.74
C TYR A 160 4.15 -15.15 -2.20
N GLU A 161 3.58 -13.98 -2.45
CA GLU A 161 2.35 -13.79 -3.22
C GLU A 161 2.61 -12.79 -4.33
N GLU A 162 2.25 -13.13 -5.55
CA GLU A 162 2.39 -12.23 -6.70
C GLU A 162 1.14 -12.30 -7.57
N GLY A 163 0.57 -11.14 -7.90
CA GLY A 163 -0.63 -11.11 -8.70
C GLY A 163 -1.22 -9.74 -8.96
N ARG A 164 -2.53 -9.74 -9.20
CA ARG A 164 -3.30 -8.57 -9.58
C ARG A 164 -4.51 -8.38 -8.71
N ALA A 165 -4.63 -7.13 -8.26
CA ALA A 165 -5.80 -6.54 -7.67
C ALA A 165 -6.70 -5.92 -8.73
N THR A 166 -8.02 -6.14 -8.68
CA THR A 166 -8.99 -5.48 -9.55
C THR A 166 -10.16 -4.94 -8.74
N LEU A 167 -10.48 -3.65 -8.89
CA LEU A 167 -11.64 -3.02 -8.28
C LEU A 167 -12.91 -3.35 -9.06
N ALA A 168 -14.08 -3.11 -8.45
CA ALA A 168 -15.38 -3.33 -9.08
C ALA A 168 -15.59 -2.48 -10.35
N ASP A 169 -14.95 -1.32 -10.43
CA ASP A 169 -14.98 -0.42 -11.59
C ASP A 169 -13.95 -0.76 -12.68
N GLY A 170 -13.17 -1.84 -12.49
CA GLY A 170 -12.21 -2.35 -13.45
C GLY A 170 -10.79 -1.79 -13.33
N HIS A 171 -10.52 -0.83 -12.43
CA HIS A 171 -9.14 -0.41 -12.17
C HIS A 171 -8.33 -1.57 -11.57
N SER A 172 -7.04 -1.67 -11.92
CA SER A 172 -6.17 -2.73 -11.41
C SER A 172 -4.82 -2.22 -10.88
N MET A 173 -4.23 -3.02 -10.00
CA MET A 173 -2.90 -2.83 -9.44
C MET A 173 -2.20 -4.19 -9.38
N GLN A 174 -0.96 -4.28 -9.85
CA GLN A 174 -0.15 -5.47 -9.60
C GLN A 174 0.47 -5.35 -8.22
N PHE A 175 0.63 -6.49 -7.55
CA PHE A 175 1.30 -6.55 -6.26
C PHE A 175 2.20 -7.76 -6.19
N ARG A 176 3.26 -7.62 -5.40
CA ARG A 176 4.12 -8.70 -4.96
C ARG A 176 4.42 -8.51 -3.48
N HIS A 177 4.38 -9.60 -2.74
CA HIS A 177 4.81 -9.67 -1.36
C HIS A 177 5.75 -10.86 -1.22
N ASP A 178 6.94 -10.64 -0.67
CA ASP A 178 7.90 -11.68 -0.32
C ASP A 178 8.17 -11.63 1.17
N ARG A 179 8.00 -12.76 1.85
CA ARG A 179 8.29 -12.94 3.27
C ARG A 179 9.41 -13.94 3.47
N ASN A 180 10.30 -13.62 4.40
CA ASN A 180 11.25 -14.56 4.99
C ASN A 180 11.41 -14.25 6.49
N LEU A 181 12.32 -14.96 7.17
CA LEU A 181 12.58 -14.78 8.60
C LEU A 181 13.01 -13.37 9.01
N ASN A 182 13.57 -12.58 8.09
CA ASN A 182 14.22 -11.30 8.40
C ASN A 182 13.50 -10.10 7.78
N ARG A 183 12.55 -10.30 6.85
CA ARG A 183 11.81 -9.20 6.24
C ARG A 183 10.50 -9.63 5.59
N ASP A 184 9.59 -8.66 5.51
CA ASP A 184 8.55 -8.58 4.48
C ASP A 184 8.97 -7.52 3.45
N ALA A 185 8.89 -7.84 2.16
CA ALA A 185 9.08 -6.90 1.06
C ALA A 185 7.77 -6.81 0.27
N VAL A 186 7.36 -5.59 -0.07
CA VAL A 186 6.10 -5.33 -0.78
C VAL A 186 6.38 -4.42 -1.97
N ASP A 187 5.95 -4.84 -3.15
CA ASP A 187 5.97 -4.07 -4.38
C ASP A 187 4.54 -3.89 -4.91
N LEU A 188 4.15 -2.64 -5.19
CA LEU A 188 2.84 -2.30 -5.76
C LEU A 188 3.04 -1.51 -7.04
N GLN A 189 2.36 -1.91 -8.12
CA GLN A 189 2.42 -1.24 -9.41
C GLN A 189 1.00 -0.94 -9.91
N PRO A 190 0.46 0.25 -9.63
CA PRO A 190 -0.78 0.71 -10.23
C PRO A 190 -0.63 0.89 -11.74
N ASN A 191 -1.73 0.82 -12.50
CA ASN A 191 -1.72 0.95 -13.96
C ASN A 191 -1.25 2.33 -14.51
N ASN A 192 -0.96 3.30 -13.64
CA ASN A 192 -0.46 4.62 -14.02
C ASN A 192 1.07 4.66 -14.23
N GLY A 193 1.74 3.50 -14.13
CA GLY A 193 3.19 3.39 -14.29
C GLY A 193 4.00 3.84 -13.08
N SER A 194 3.35 4.13 -11.94
CA SER A 194 4.05 4.30 -10.67
C SER A 194 4.34 2.94 -10.04
N GLU A 195 5.33 2.93 -9.15
CA GLU A 195 5.73 1.76 -8.40
C GLU A 195 6.08 2.16 -6.97
N LEU A 196 5.42 1.54 -5.99
CA LEU A 196 5.75 1.65 -4.58
C LEU A 196 6.46 0.38 -4.14
N ARG A 197 7.65 0.50 -3.56
CA ARG A 197 8.37 -0.60 -2.92
C ARG A 197 8.69 -0.26 -1.48
N PHE A 198 8.54 -1.19 -0.56
CA PHE A 198 9.03 -1.01 0.80
C PHE A 198 9.36 -2.35 1.47
N GLU A 199 10.23 -2.28 2.47
CA GLU A 199 10.65 -3.42 3.26
C GLU A 199 10.40 -3.18 4.74
N VAL A 200 9.86 -4.18 5.42
CA VAL A 200 9.65 -4.21 6.86
C VAL A 200 10.62 -5.23 7.46
N PRO A 201 11.62 -4.80 8.25
CA PRO A 201 12.51 -5.71 8.95
C PRO A 201 11.75 -6.54 9.98
N LEU A 202 12.05 -7.83 10.02
CA LEU A 202 11.44 -8.80 10.92
C LEU A 202 12.46 -9.41 11.86
N GLN A 203 11.97 -9.78 13.04
CA GLN A 203 12.66 -10.66 13.98
C GLN A 203 11.69 -11.72 14.50
N SER A 204 12.24 -12.87 14.85
CA SER A 204 11.50 -13.92 15.56
C SER A 204 11.56 -13.67 17.06
N VAL A 205 10.41 -13.71 17.73
CA VAL A 205 10.30 -13.63 19.19
C VAL A 205 9.48 -14.80 19.73
N ALA A 206 9.61 -15.10 21.02
CA ALA A 206 8.82 -16.16 21.64
C ALA A 206 7.32 -15.93 21.42
N GLY A 207 6.65 -16.87 20.75
CA GLY A 207 5.21 -16.80 20.45
C GLY A 207 4.83 -16.03 19.18
N ALA A 208 5.77 -15.37 18.50
CA ALA A 208 5.52 -14.70 17.22
C ALA A 208 6.72 -14.86 16.27
N PRO A 209 6.63 -15.72 15.23
CA PRO A 209 7.74 -15.96 14.30
C PRO A 209 8.07 -14.75 13.44
N PHE A 210 7.15 -13.79 13.32
CA PHE A 210 7.31 -12.56 12.56
C PHE A 210 6.87 -11.38 13.40
N ARG A 211 7.83 -10.62 13.91
CA ARG A 211 7.58 -9.35 14.60
C ARG A 211 8.36 -8.24 13.89
N PRO A 212 7.72 -7.12 13.53
CA PRO A 212 8.43 -5.95 13.02
C PRO A 212 9.50 -5.44 14.00
N VAL A 213 10.64 -5.01 13.47
CA VAL A 213 11.70 -4.34 14.25
C VAL A 213 11.54 -2.82 14.08
N HIS A 214 10.78 -2.19 14.96
CA HIS A 214 10.41 -0.77 14.84
C HIS A 214 11.63 0.16 14.86
N GLU A 215 12.69 -0.21 15.57
CA GLU A 215 13.94 0.56 15.69
C GLU A 215 14.76 0.54 14.40
N THR A 216 14.70 -0.55 13.64
CA THR A 216 15.35 -0.61 12.31
C THR A 216 14.55 0.21 11.31
N GLY A 217 13.22 0.25 11.50
CA GLY A 217 12.31 1.05 10.69
C GLY A 217 12.04 0.46 9.31
N ILE A 218 11.07 1.04 8.62
CA ILE A 218 10.69 0.68 7.25
C ILE A 218 11.44 1.62 6.32
N ALA A 219 11.98 1.08 5.23
CA ALA A 219 12.50 1.89 4.13
C ALA A 219 11.71 1.59 2.86
N GLY A 220 11.45 2.62 2.06
CA GLY A 220 10.74 2.44 0.80
C GLY A 220 10.92 3.58 -0.19
N ALA A 221 10.38 3.36 -1.37
CA ALA A 221 10.43 4.29 -2.48
C ALA A 221 9.14 4.25 -3.30
N LEU A 222 8.65 5.42 -3.70
CA LEU A 222 7.61 5.60 -4.70
C LEU A 222 8.27 6.18 -5.96
N SER A 223 8.36 5.37 -7.01
CA SER A 223 8.86 5.77 -8.32
C SER A 223 7.71 6.06 -9.27
N HIS A 224 7.86 7.09 -10.10
CA HIS A 224 6.85 7.51 -11.06
C HIS A 224 7.31 7.18 -12.48
N GLY A 225 6.37 6.89 -13.38
CA GLY A 225 6.67 6.66 -14.80
C GLY A 225 7.37 7.84 -15.50
N ALA A 226 7.33 9.03 -14.91
CA ALA A 226 8.06 10.22 -15.36
C ALA A 226 9.56 10.22 -14.98
N GLY A 227 10.06 9.18 -14.28
CA GLY A 227 11.47 8.99 -13.98
C GLY A 227 11.97 9.65 -12.69
N TYR A 228 11.07 10.11 -11.82
CA TYR A 228 11.43 10.62 -10.50
C TYR A 228 11.00 9.66 -9.38
N THR A 229 11.72 9.71 -8.26
CA THR A 229 11.52 8.80 -7.12
C THR A 229 11.49 9.60 -5.83
N HIS A 230 10.48 9.31 -5.00
CA HIS A 230 10.42 9.70 -3.60
C HIS A 230 10.92 8.54 -2.77
N THR A 231 11.83 8.77 -1.83
CA THR A 231 12.18 7.77 -0.82
C THR A 231 11.61 8.17 0.52
N PHE A 232 11.31 7.19 1.35
CA PHE A 232 10.82 7.41 2.70
C PHE A 232 11.42 6.42 3.68
N ALA A 233 11.41 6.81 4.94
CA ALA A 233 11.70 5.95 6.06
C ALA A 233 10.64 6.13 7.15
N VAL A 234 10.23 5.03 7.77
CA VAL A 234 9.33 5.04 8.92
C VAL A 234 10.08 4.51 10.12
N LEU A 235 10.27 5.35 11.13
CA LEU A 235 11.08 5.03 12.30
C LEU A 235 10.18 4.99 13.54
N GLY A 236 10.53 4.09 14.47
CA GLY A 236 9.75 3.87 15.67
C GLY A 236 10.58 3.31 16.81
N THR A 237 9.88 2.94 17.87
CA THR A 237 10.42 2.13 18.96
C THR A 237 9.43 1.02 19.28
N ASP A 238 9.88 -0.09 19.85
CA ASP A 238 9.01 -1.18 20.25
C ASP A 238 7.94 -0.77 21.27
N ALA A 239 8.20 0.28 22.06
CA ALA A 239 7.26 0.79 23.06
C ALA A 239 6.15 1.66 22.43
N GLU A 240 6.47 2.40 21.37
CA GLU A 240 5.58 3.40 20.78
C GLU A 240 5.07 3.04 19.38
N GLY A 241 5.58 1.96 18.80
CA GLY A 241 5.38 1.62 17.39
C GLY A 241 6.12 2.59 16.46
N TRP A 242 5.66 2.66 15.21
CA TRP A 242 6.16 3.63 14.23
C TRP A 242 5.58 5.02 14.49
N THR A 243 6.43 5.97 14.86
CA THR A 243 6.01 7.32 15.29
C THR A 243 6.60 8.44 14.45
N ASN A 244 7.54 8.14 13.56
CA ASN A 244 8.21 9.14 12.74
C ASN A 244 8.22 8.72 11.27
N TRP A 245 7.94 9.67 10.38
CA TRP A 245 8.07 9.51 8.95
C TRP A 245 9.06 10.52 8.40
N ALA A 246 10.05 10.05 7.65
CA ALA A 246 10.98 10.87 6.90
C ALA A 246 10.72 10.70 5.40
N LEU A 247 10.83 11.79 4.65
CA LEU A 247 10.64 11.82 3.20
C LEU A 247 11.86 12.50 2.56
N SER A 248 12.30 11.97 1.43
CA SER A 248 13.22 12.64 0.51
C SER A 248 12.62 12.61 -0.89
N ALA A 249 12.42 13.78 -1.47
CA ALA A 249 11.85 13.98 -2.78
C ALA A 249 12.90 14.57 -3.74
N PRO A 250 12.63 14.63 -5.05
CA PRO A 250 13.44 15.37 -6.00
C PRO A 250 13.65 16.84 -5.60
N ASP A 251 14.60 17.51 -6.26
CA ASP A 251 14.91 18.93 -6.08
C ASP A 251 15.44 19.34 -4.69
N GLY A 252 15.76 18.35 -3.85
CA GLY A 252 16.29 18.56 -2.49
C GLY A 252 15.20 18.92 -1.48
N ILE A 253 13.95 18.56 -1.77
CA ILE A 253 12.84 18.64 -0.82
C ILE A 253 12.92 17.43 0.12
N THR A 254 12.89 17.69 1.42
CA THR A 254 12.83 16.68 2.48
C THR A 254 11.63 16.92 3.38
N GLY A 255 11.14 15.87 4.02
CA GLY A 255 10.04 15.93 4.97
C GLY A 255 10.36 15.20 6.26
N SER A 256 9.85 15.72 7.38
CA SER A 256 9.92 15.08 8.69
C SER A 256 8.58 15.26 9.38
N PHE A 257 7.96 14.14 9.76
CA PHE A 257 6.62 14.11 10.28
C PHE A 257 6.50 13.18 11.48
N ARG A 258 5.63 13.57 12.41
CA ARG A 258 5.22 12.73 13.53
C ARG A 258 3.92 12.03 13.16
N LEU A 259 3.87 10.74 13.48
CA LEU A 259 2.73 9.86 13.31
C LEU A 259 2.08 9.61 14.67
N ASP A 260 0.77 9.50 14.70
CA ASP A 260 0.03 8.92 15.81
C ASP A 260 -0.29 7.43 15.57
N GLY A 261 -1.02 6.81 16.49
CA GLY A 261 -1.33 5.37 16.44
C GLY A 261 -2.22 4.96 15.26
N GLU A 262 -2.93 5.89 14.62
CA GLU A 262 -3.67 5.64 13.38
C GLU A 262 -2.91 6.14 12.15
N LEU A 263 -1.64 6.51 12.32
CA LEU A 263 -0.77 7.13 11.32
C LEU A 263 -1.38 8.41 10.72
N ALA A 264 -2.30 9.07 11.44
CA ALA A 264 -2.53 10.49 11.21
C ALA A 264 -1.27 11.24 11.65
N GLY A 265 -1.05 12.43 11.13
CA GLY A 265 0.24 13.04 11.35
C GLY A 265 0.34 14.49 10.97
N SER A 266 1.45 15.06 11.38
CA SER A 266 1.83 16.40 11.02
C SER A 266 3.34 16.56 10.99
N GLY A 267 3.82 17.52 10.22
CA GLY A 267 5.23 17.83 10.15
C GLY A 267 5.55 18.91 9.15
N THR A 268 6.78 18.86 8.66
CA THR A 268 7.37 19.93 7.89
C THR A 268 7.95 19.42 6.58
N LEU A 269 7.87 20.26 5.55
CA LEU A 269 8.64 20.13 4.32
C LEU A 269 9.73 21.20 4.31
N SER A 270 10.95 20.78 4.00
CA SER A 270 12.10 21.67 3.84
C SER A 270 12.69 21.52 2.45
N GLU A 271 13.22 22.60 1.88
CA GLU A 271 13.93 22.60 0.61
C GLU A 271 15.33 23.16 0.88
N ARG A 272 16.37 22.34 0.64
CA ARG A 272 17.77 22.73 0.91
C ARG A 272 17.98 23.26 2.34
N GLY A 273 17.35 22.60 3.32
CA GLY A 273 17.44 22.91 4.74
C GLY A 273 16.60 24.11 5.21
N LYS A 274 15.80 24.73 4.34
CA LYS A 274 14.88 25.81 4.73
C LYS A 274 13.46 25.28 4.77
N LEU A 275 12.72 25.59 5.84
CA LEU A 275 11.30 25.29 5.95
C LEU A 275 10.52 25.97 4.81
N VAL A 276 9.72 25.19 4.07
CA VAL A 276 8.92 25.68 2.94
C VAL A 276 7.43 25.42 3.07
N ALA A 277 7.03 24.42 3.84
CA ALA A 277 5.62 24.18 4.15
C ALA A 277 5.45 23.37 5.44
N LEU A 278 4.26 23.45 6.02
CA LEU A 278 3.73 22.49 6.98
C LEU A 278 2.76 21.56 6.27
N LEU A 279 2.70 20.32 6.71
CA LEU A 279 1.72 19.34 6.21
C LEU A 279 1.08 18.65 7.41
N THR A 280 -0.25 18.60 7.41
CA THR A 280 -1.06 17.86 8.38
C THR A 280 -2.02 16.94 7.65
N TRP A 281 -2.36 15.79 8.22
CA TRP A 281 -3.35 14.88 7.64
C TRP A 281 -4.07 14.04 8.69
N SER A 282 -5.28 13.61 8.33
CA SER A 282 -6.11 12.68 9.10
C SER A 282 -5.76 11.22 8.82
N ALA A 283 -6.29 10.31 9.64
CA ALA A 283 -6.13 8.87 9.47
C ALA A 283 -6.57 8.36 8.07
N ASP A 284 -7.49 9.07 7.40
CA ASP A 284 -8.00 8.73 6.06
C ASP A 284 -7.10 9.25 4.92
N GLY A 285 -5.98 9.90 5.24
CA GLY A 285 -5.05 10.46 4.25
C GLY A 285 -5.54 11.73 3.56
N GLN A 286 -6.51 12.42 4.15
CA GLN A 286 -6.89 13.78 3.77
C GLN A 286 -6.04 14.77 4.58
N GLY A 287 -5.48 15.78 3.93
CA GLY A 287 -4.55 16.69 4.57
C GLY A 287 -4.60 18.13 4.08
N THR A 288 -3.87 18.98 4.79
CA THR A 288 -3.71 20.39 4.49
C THR A 288 -2.23 20.69 4.37
N LEU A 289 -1.84 21.22 3.21
CA LEU A 289 -0.52 21.79 2.97
C LEU A 289 -0.60 23.30 3.26
N THR A 290 0.25 23.79 4.15
CA THR A 290 0.39 25.22 4.47
C THR A 290 1.78 25.69 3.99
N PRO A 291 1.92 26.18 2.75
CA PRO A 291 3.17 26.74 2.25
C PRO A 291 3.54 28.01 3.02
N ILE A 292 4.83 28.17 3.34
CA ILE A 292 5.32 29.39 3.99
C ILE A 292 5.13 30.57 3.05
N GLY A 293 4.28 31.51 3.47
CA GLY A 293 3.91 32.66 2.67
C GLY A 293 3.02 32.31 1.48
N GLY A 294 2.24 31.23 1.53
CA GLY A 294 1.20 30.87 0.56
C GLY A 294 -0.17 30.66 1.24
N PRO A 295 -1.25 30.48 0.45
CA PRO A 295 -2.53 30.02 1.00
C PRO A 295 -2.45 28.53 1.34
N ASP A 296 -3.28 28.10 2.29
CA ASP A 296 -3.49 26.68 2.56
C ASP A 296 -4.12 25.98 1.34
N VAL A 297 -3.70 24.74 1.12
CA VAL A 297 -4.19 23.89 0.03
C VAL A 297 -4.59 22.54 0.58
N GLU A 298 -5.80 22.08 0.25
CA GLU A 298 -6.21 20.72 0.51
C GLU A 298 -5.43 19.75 -0.38
N VAL A 299 -4.83 18.75 0.26
CA VAL A 299 -4.07 17.71 -0.40
C VAL A 299 -4.57 16.36 0.10
N GLY A 300 -4.50 15.35 -0.76
CA GLY A 300 -4.85 13.99 -0.38
C GLY A 300 -4.05 13.00 -1.20
N ALA A 301 -4.06 11.75 -0.76
CA ALA A 301 -3.52 10.65 -1.56
C ALA A 301 -4.15 10.62 -2.96
N SER A 302 -3.40 10.08 -3.93
CA SER A 302 -3.85 9.97 -5.31
C SER A 302 -5.20 9.24 -5.40
N ALA A 303 -5.99 9.55 -6.42
CA ALA A 303 -7.28 8.88 -6.64
C ALA A 303 -7.10 7.35 -6.73
N ALA A 304 -6.03 6.87 -7.37
CA ALA A 304 -5.68 5.46 -7.41
C ALA A 304 -5.43 4.89 -6.00
N ALA A 305 -4.61 5.55 -5.18
CA ALA A 305 -4.34 5.08 -3.81
C ALA A 305 -5.59 5.09 -2.92
N ARG A 306 -6.50 6.05 -3.11
CA ARG A 306 -7.78 6.08 -2.40
C ARG A 306 -8.75 5.02 -2.89
N ALA A 307 -8.81 4.76 -4.19
CA ALA A 307 -9.68 3.77 -4.81
C ALA A 307 -9.25 2.35 -4.45
N PHE A 308 -7.94 2.07 -4.42
CA PHE A 308 -7.39 0.88 -3.80
C PHE A 308 -7.42 1.03 -2.28
N GLN A 309 -8.63 0.97 -1.70
CA GLN A 309 -8.82 0.85 -0.26
C GLN A 309 -8.27 -0.48 0.23
N VAL A 310 -6.95 -0.56 0.40
CA VAL A 310 -6.25 -1.74 0.90
C VAL A 310 -6.78 -2.15 2.30
N ASP A 311 -7.53 -1.28 2.99
CA ASP A 311 -8.35 -1.60 4.18
C ASP A 311 -9.31 -2.78 3.97
N GLN A 312 -9.83 -2.96 2.75
CA GLN A 312 -10.61 -4.13 2.38
C GLN A 312 -9.75 -5.39 2.15
N TRP A 313 -8.47 -5.19 1.82
CA TRP A 313 -7.47 -6.25 1.60
C TRP A 313 -6.87 -6.73 2.93
N ILE A 314 -6.80 -5.83 3.92
CA ILE A 314 -6.40 -6.05 5.32
C ILE A 314 -7.21 -7.15 5.98
N ARG A 315 -8.52 -7.19 5.77
CA ARG A 315 -9.35 -8.28 6.29
C ARG A 315 -9.06 -9.63 5.62
N ASN A 316 -8.40 -9.63 4.46
CA ASN A 316 -8.42 -10.77 3.56
C ASN A 316 -7.14 -11.60 3.57
N ILE A 317 -5.97 -10.97 3.66
CA ILE A 317 -4.68 -11.69 3.73
C ILE A 317 -4.41 -12.23 5.15
N ALA A 318 -4.91 -11.58 6.21
CA ALA A 318 -4.83 -12.12 7.57
C ALA A 318 -5.58 -13.47 7.72
N ALA A 319 -6.57 -13.74 6.86
CA ALA A 319 -7.23 -15.04 6.73
C ALA A 319 -6.44 -16.07 5.90
N LEU A 320 -5.28 -15.70 5.34
CA LEU A 320 -4.34 -16.59 4.61
C LEU A 320 -3.29 -17.22 5.53
N GLY A 321 -3.60 -17.35 6.83
CA GLY A 321 -3.01 -18.43 7.64
C GLY A 321 -3.13 -19.74 6.86
N PRO A 322 -2.11 -20.62 6.94
CA PRO A 322 -1.82 -21.59 5.89
C PRO A 322 -3.12 -22.27 5.45
N SER A 323 -3.51 -22.02 4.20
CA SER A 323 -4.40 -22.98 3.53
C SER A 323 -3.79 -24.34 3.83
N PRO A 324 -4.54 -25.31 4.36
CA PRO A 324 -3.98 -26.60 4.73
C PRO A 324 -3.39 -27.26 3.48
N MET A 325 -2.14 -26.96 3.20
CA MET A 325 -1.29 -27.63 2.23
C MET A 325 -0.61 -28.73 3.03
N TYR A 326 -1.33 -29.84 3.16
CA TYR A 326 -0.79 -31.09 3.67
C TYR A 326 -0.39 -31.97 2.50
#